data_AF-A0A519HE62-F1
#
_entry.id   AF-A0A519HE62-F1
#
_cell.length_a   1.000
_cell.length_b   1.000
_cell.length_c   1.000
_cell.angle_alpha   90.00
_cell.angle_beta   90.00
_cell.angle_gamma   90.00
#
_symmetry.space_group_name_H-M   'P 1'
#
loop_
_entity.id
_entity.type
_entity.pdbx_description
1 polymer ?
#
loop_
_entity_poly.entity_id
_entity_poly.type
_entity_poly.pdbx_seq_one_letter_code
_entity_poly.pdbx_strand_id
1 'polypeptide(L)'
;MDPINGVSIEKYAELCALMAETDNDKSREFAIAEANGVPADDWVAAKAGWTARMSDPADMGKTALAFMPLYRVAQENMRGGGEPCALETYSRLYAIVYFGGGAPSKRDVVTAIVEREGHTYPQWIAYNTYWGEVVGEEKSPRFDMEKARTFGKIVKGIADGGS
;
A
#
# COMPACT_ATOMS: atom_id res chain seq x y z
N MET A 1 10.37 -6.06 -21.34
CA MET A 1 9.26 -5.43 -22.09
C MET A 1 9.77 -4.14 -22.65
N ASP A 2 9.47 -3.84 -23.91
CA ASP A 2 10.00 -2.63 -24.54
C ASP A 2 9.32 -1.38 -23.96
N PRO A 3 10.10 -0.34 -23.62
CA PRO A 3 9.57 0.96 -23.21
C PRO A 3 8.60 1.54 -24.24
N ILE A 4 7.60 2.28 -23.78
CA ILE A 4 6.65 2.98 -24.65
C ILE A 4 7.01 4.46 -24.58
N ASN A 5 7.37 5.07 -25.71
CA ASN A 5 7.87 6.45 -25.78
C ASN A 5 8.99 6.73 -24.75
N GLY A 6 9.93 5.79 -24.62
CA GLY A 6 11.04 5.92 -23.66
C GLY A 6 10.67 5.71 -22.19
N VAL A 7 9.39 5.50 -21.86
CA VAL A 7 8.93 5.20 -20.49
C VAL A 7 8.93 3.69 -20.28
N SER A 8 9.86 3.21 -19.44
CA SER A 8 9.91 1.80 -19.02
C SER A 8 8.73 1.44 -18.11
N ILE A 9 8.51 0.14 -17.88
CA ILE A 9 7.42 -0.31 -16.99
C ILE A 9 7.67 0.09 -15.53
N GLU A 10 8.93 0.16 -15.11
CA GLU A 10 9.36 0.64 -13.80
C GLU A 10 9.04 2.13 -13.64
N LYS A 11 9.45 2.96 -14.60
CA LYS A 11 9.17 4.40 -14.56
C LYS A 11 7.66 4.68 -14.64
N TYR A 12 6.93 3.90 -15.43
CA TYR A 12 5.48 3.96 -15.48
C TYR A 12 4.84 3.65 -14.13
N ALA A 13 5.29 2.59 -13.44
CA ALA A 13 4.81 2.24 -12.10
C ALA A 13 5.08 3.32 -11.05
N GLU A 14 6.28 3.93 -11.08
CA GLU A 14 6.63 5.07 -10.23
C GLU A 14 5.70 6.27 -10.46
N LEU A 15 5.51 6.66 -11.71
CA LEU A 15 4.63 7.78 -12.08
C LEU A 15 3.17 7.50 -11.71
N CYS A 16 2.66 6.29 -11.95
CA CYS A 16 1.32 5.90 -11.52
C CYS A 16 1.16 6.01 -10.00
N ALA A 17 2.17 5.63 -9.22
CA ALA A 17 2.10 5.76 -7.76
C ALA A 17 2.04 7.23 -7.36
N LEU A 18 2.87 8.09 -7.97
CA LEU A 18 2.92 9.53 -7.72
C LEU A 18 1.59 10.21 -8.05
N MET A 19 0.87 9.67 -9.04
CA MET A 19 -0.39 10.19 -9.52
C MET A 19 -1.62 9.56 -8.85
N ALA A 20 -1.46 8.70 -7.84
CA ALA A 20 -2.59 8.00 -7.22
C ALA A 20 -3.66 8.95 -6.64
N GLU A 21 -3.28 10.17 -6.26
CA GLU A 21 -4.15 11.20 -5.67
C GLU A 21 -4.49 12.36 -6.64
N THR A 22 -4.26 12.19 -7.95
CA THR A 22 -4.62 13.21 -8.95
C THR A 22 -6.11 13.19 -9.29
N ASP A 23 -6.84 12.13 -8.96
CA ASP A 23 -8.25 11.94 -9.33
C ASP A 23 -8.50 12.12 -10.84
N ASN A 24 -7.58 11.60 -11.66
CA ASN A 24 -7.55 11.75 -13.13
C ASN A 24 -7.45 13.22 -13.63
N ASP A 25 -7.02 14.16 -12.79
CA ASP A 25 -6.66 15.51 -13.23
C ASP A 25 -5.42 15.46 -14.13
N LYS A 26 -5.65 15.57 -15.43
CA LYS A 26 -4.61 15.52 -16.46
C LYS A 26 -3.54 16.59 -16.26
N SER A 27 -3.90 17.79 -15.82
CA SER A 27 -2.93 18.86 -15.61
C SER A 27 -1.99 18.52 -14.45
N ARG A 28 -2.51 17.92 -13.38
CA ARG A 28 -1.67 17.42 -12.27
C ARG A 28 -0.81 16.24 -12.68
N GLU A 29 -1.34 15.31 -13.48
CA GLU A 29 -0.55 14.20 -14.03
C GLU A 29 0.60 14.69 -14.90
N PHE A 30 0.37 15.67 -15.78
CA PHE A 30 1.43 16.24 -16.64
C PHE A 30 2.50 16.93 -15.82
N ALA A 31 2.10 17.74 -14.83
CA ALA A 31 3.05 18.38 -13.92
C ALA A 31 3.93 17.37 -13.17
N ILE A 32 3.35 16.26 -12.70
CA ILE A 32 4.09 15.19 -12.03
C ILE A 32 5.05 14.48 -13.01
N ALA A 33 4.59 14.16 -14.23
CA ALA A 33 5.41 13.52 -15.25
C ALA A 33 6.63 14.38 -15.62
N GLU A 34 6.41 15.67 -15.88
CA GLU A 34 7.47 16.62 -16.25
C GLU A 34 8.49 16.79 -15.12
N ALA A 35 8.02 16.93 -13.87
CA ALA A 35 8.88 17.00 -12.68
C ALA A 35 9.75 15.73 -12.49
N ASN A 36 9.36 14.62 -13.12
CA ASN A 36 10.05 13.34 -13.07
C ASN A 36 10.80 13.00 -14.36
N GLY A 37 11.00 13.99 -15.25
CA GLY A 37 11.78 13.86 -16.47
C GLY A 37 11.06 13.19 -17.64
N VAL A 38 9.72 13.09 -17.58
CA VAL A 38 8.90 12.53 -18.66
C VAL A 38 8.05 13.66 -19.28
N PRO A 39 8.26 14.01 -20.55
CA PRO A 39 7.43 14.99 -21.25
C PRO A 39 5.95 14.57 -21.27
N ALA A 40 5.04 15.55 -21.27
CA ALA A 40 3.60 15.28 -21.23
C ALA A 40 3.12 14.37 -22.38
N ASP A 41 3.62 14.59 -23.60
CA ASP A 41 3.26 13.78 -24.78
C ASP A 41 3.74 12.32 -24.63
N ASP A 42 4.93 12.12 -24.07
CA ASP A 42 5.48 10.79 -23.79
C ASP A 42 4.70 10.09 -22.67
N TRP A 43 4.28 10.83 -21.64
CA TRP A 43 3.40 10.31 -20.60
C TRP A 43 2.05 9.84 -21.17
N VAL A 44 1.42 10.65 -22.01
CA VAL A 44 0.13 10.30 -22.64
C VAL A 44 0.27 9.02 -23.47
N ALA A 45 1.30 8.93 -24.30
CA ALA A 45 1.57 7.76 -25.12
C ALA A 45 1.87 6.51 -24.28
N ALA A 46 2.70 6.66 -23.25
CA ALA A 46 3.05 5.59 -22.32
C ALA A 46 1.82 5.07 -21.54
N LYS A 47 1.02 5.97 -20.95
CA LYS A 47 -0.20 5.62 -20.22
C LYS A 47 -1.16 4.84 -21.12
N ALA A 48 -1.44 5.36 -22.32
CA ALA A 48 -2.31 4.69 -23.27
C ALA A 48 -1.77 3.30 -23.66
N GLY A 49 -0.48 3.19 -23.98
CA GLY A 49 0.14 1.94 -24.42
C GLY A 49 0.23 0.89 -23.33
N TRP A 50 0.62 1.26 -22.11
CA TRP A 50 0.71 0.32 -20.98
C TRP A 50 -0.67 -0.16 -20.54
N THR A 51 -1.67 0.74 -20.48
CA THR A 51 -3.06 0.35 -20.21
C THR A 51 -3.61 -0.60 -21.27
N ALA A 52 -3.32 -0.36 -22.56
CA ALA A 52 -3.71 -1.24 -23.65
C ALA A 52 -3.08 -2.63 -23.50
N ARG A 53 -1.76 -2.72 -23.23
CA ARG A 53 -1.07 -3.99 -23.00
C ARG A 53 -1.62 -4.77 -21.81
N MET A 54 -1.90 -4.10 -20.68
CA MET A 54 -2.48 -4.76 -19.50
C MET A 54 -3.88 -5.30 -19.74
N SER A 55 -4.62 -4.70 -20.68
CA SER A 55 -5.98 -5.10 -21.02
C SER A 55 -6.05 -6.07 -22.21
N ASP A 56 -4.92 -6.36 -22.86
CA ASP A 56 -4.83 -7.22 -24.04
C ASP A 56 -4.92 -8.70 -23.63
N PRO A 57 -5.93 -9.46 -24.10
CA PRO A 57 -6.00 -10.91 -23.85
C PRO A 57 -4.76 -11.67 -24.35
N ALA A 58 -4.11 -11.18 -25.41
CA ALA A 58 -2.90 -11.79 -25.97
C ALA A 58 -1.65 -11.58 -25.09
N ASP A 59 -1.65 -10.55 -24.23
CA ASP A 59 -0.59 -10.34 -23.23
C ASP A 59 -0.64 -11.41 -22.12
N MET A 60 -1.79 -12.09 -21.96
CA MET A 60 -2.03 -13.10 -20.92
C MET A 60 -1.71 -12.59 -19.50
N GLY A 61 -1.87 -11.29 -19.27
CA GLY A 61 -1.60 -10.64 -17.99
C GLY A 61 -0.11 -10.51 -17.62
N LYS A 62 0.82 -10.78 -18.54
CA LYS A 62 2.28 -10.65 -18.28
C LYS A 62 2.65 -9.23 -17.85
N THR A 63 2.11 -8.22 -18.53
CA THR A 63 2.36 -6.81 -18.23
C THR A 63 1.79 -6.46 -16.85
N ALA A 64 0.58 -6.93 -16.53
CA ALA A 64 -0.03 -6.71 -15.22
C ALA A 64 0.78 -7.37 -14.08
N LEU A 65 1.24 -8.61 -14.28
CA LEU A 65 2.06 -9.34 -13.31
C LEU A 65 3.42 -8.68 -13.05
N ALA A 66 4.00 -8.02 -14.06
CA ALA A 66 5.23 -7.26 -13.89
C ALA A 66 4.99 -5.89 -13.23
N PHE A 67 3.90 -5.20 -13.59
CA PHE A 67 3.56 -3.88 -13.08
C PHE A 67 3.19 -3.88 -11.59
N MET A 68 2.35 -4.82 -11.16
CA MET A 68 1.81 -4.84 -9.79
C MET A 68 2.87 -4.80 -8.67
N PRO A 69 3.95 -5.60 -8.68
CA PRO A 69 4.98 -5.52 -7.64
C PRO A 69 5.76 -4.20 -7.69
N LEU A 70 6.05 -3.67 -8.89
CA LEU A 70 6.74 -2.40 -9.06
C LEU A 70 5.91 -1.23 -8.52
N TYR A 71 4.60 -1.24 -8.80
CA TYR A 71 3.67 -0.23 -8.32
C TYR A 71 3.58 -0.24 -6.78
N ARG A 72 3.56 -1.43 -6.15
CA ARG A 72 3.59 -1.55 -4.68
C ARG A 72 4.86 -0.97 -4.08
N VAL A 73 6.03 -1.32 -4.64
CA VAL A 73 7.32 -0.77 -4.19
C VAL A 73 7.36 0.75 -4.38
N ALA A 74 6.85 1.27 -5.49
CA ALA A 74 6.76 2.72 -5.71
C ALA A 74 5.85 3.41 -4.68
N GLN A 75 4.70 2.82 -4.36
CA GLN A 75 3.81 3.33 -3.32
C GLN A 75 4.46 3.30 -1.93
N GLU A 76 5.21 2.25 -1.60
CA GLU A 76 5.98 2.15 -0.36
C GLU A 76 7.08 3.22 -0.30
N ASN A 77 7.84 3.40 -1.39
CA ASN A 77 8.87 4.41 -1.50
C ASN A 77 8.33 5.84 -1.39
N MET A 78 7.15 6.12 -1.95
CA MET A 78 6.49 7.42 -1.82
C MET A 78 6.01 7.72 -0.41
N ARG A 79 5.61 6.68 0.34
CA ARG A 79 5.41 6.80 1.79
C ARG A 79 6.73 6.95 2.55
N GLY A 80 7.85 7.13 1.85
CA GLY A 80 9.19 7.28 2.38
C GLY A 80 9.86 5.96 2.76
N GLY A 81 9.39 4.82 2.24
CA GLY A 81 9.72 3.49 2.79
C GLY A 81 9.23 3.32 4.23
N GLY A 82 8.35 4.23 4.66
CA GLY A 82 7.90 4.37 6.03
C GLY A 82 6.80 3.40 6.38
N GLU A 83 6.48 3.41 7.66
CA GLU A 83 5.41 2.62 8.22
C GLU A 83 4.07 3.02 7.57
N PRO A 84 3.21 2.07 7.17
CA PRO A 84 1.97 2.37 6.45
C PRO A 84 0.95 3.11 7.32
N CYS A 85 1.17 3.10 8.63
CA CYS A 85 0.57 3.94 9.66
C CYS A 85 1.52 3.94 10.86
N ALA A 86 1.36 4.89 11.80
CA ALA A 86 2.13 4.89 13.03
C ALA A 86 1.91 3.60 13.85
N LEU A 87 2.92 3.15 14.59
CA LEU A 87 2.86 1.96 15.44
C LEU A 87 1.66 1.97 16.38
N GLU A 88 1.36 3.13 16.98
CA GLU A 88 0.23 3.34 17.89
C GLU A 88 -1.12 3.10 17.20
N THR A 89 -1.23 3.51 15.93
CA THR A 89 -2.46 3.31 15.13
C THR A 89 -2.66 1.82 14.87
N TYR A 90 -1.59 1.11 14.46
CA TYR A 90 -1.64 -0.33 14.27
C TYR A 90 -1.94 -1.08 15.57
N SER A 91 -1.25 -0.78 16.68
CA SER A 91 -1.48 -1.41 17.98
C SER A 91 -2.91 -1.26 18.46
N ARG A 92 -3.51 -0.08 18.27
CA ARG A 92 -4.91 0.17 18.63
C ARG A 92 -5.87 -0.65 17.79
N LEU A 93 -5.73 -0.62 16.46
CA LEU A 93 -6.57 -1.41 15.55
C LEU A 93 -6.43 -2.91 15.83
N TYR A 94 -5.20 -3.38 16.04
CA TYR A 94 -4.93 -4.78 16.38
C TYR A 94 -5.63 -5.17 17.69
N ALA A 95 -5.54 -4.33 18.73
CA ALA A 95 -6.21 -4.58 20.00
C ALA A 95 -7.73 -4.69 19.83
N ILE A 96 -8.36 -3.76 19.10
CA ILE A 96 -9.81 -3.77 18.87
C ILE A 96 -10.23 -4.99 18.04
N VAL A 97 -9.49 -5.33 16.97
CA VAL A 97 -9.81 -6.46 16.09
C VAL A 97 -9.70 -7.79 16.84
N TYR A 98 -8.63 -8.01 17.60
CA TYR A 98 -8.35 -9.31 18.22
C TYR A 98 -8.88 -9.47 19.65
N PHE A 99 -9.09 -8.36 20.38
CA PHE A 99 -9.53 -8.38 21.78
C PHE A 99 -10.85 -7.64 22.03
N GLY A 100 -11.38 -6.91 21.05
CA GLY A 100 -12.65 -6.17 21.16
C GLY A 100 -13.93 -7.03 21.08
N GLY A 101 -13.82 -8.35 21.30
CA GLY A 101 -14.99 -9.25 21.42
C GLY A 101 -15.62 -9.74 20.11
N GLY A 102 -15.03 -9.42 18.95
CA GLY A 102 -15.45 -9.95 17.63
C GLY A 102 -14.87 -11.33 17.32
N ALA A 103 -15.34 -11.98 16.24
CA ALA A 103 -14.70 -13.13 15.64
C ALA A 103 -13.72 -12.66 14.53
N PRO A 104 -12.44 -12.40 14.83
CA PRO A 104 -11.48 -11.80 13.89
C PRO A 104 -11.18 -12.68 12.66
N SER A 105 -11.63 -13.94 12.66
CA SER A 105 -11.49 -14.85 11.52
C SER A 105 -12.48 -14.56 10.38
N LYS A 106 -13.47 -13.68 10.57
CA LYS A 106 -14.45 -13.32 9.53
C LYS A 106 -14.13 -11.94 8.95
N ARG A 107 -13.92 -11.90 7.62
CA ARG A 107 -13.67 -10.65 6.87
C ARG A 107 -14.69 -9.55 7.15
N ASP A 108 -15.98 -9.86 7.16
CA ASP A 108 -17.03 -8.86 7.35
C ASP A 108 -16.99 -8.23 8.75
N VAL A 109 -16.61 -9.02 9.77
CA VAL A 109 -16.45 -8.54 11.14
C VAL A 109 -15.25 -7.59 11.22
N VAL A 110 -14.11 -7.99 10.65
CA VAL A 110 -12.92 -7.15 10.61
C VAL A 110 -13.18 -5.85 9.84
N THR A 111 -13.88 -5.94 8.69
CA THR A 111 -14.27 -4.79 7.87
C THR A 111 -15.09 -3.79 8.67
N ALA A 112 -16.15 -4.25 9.34
CA ALA A 112 -16.99 -3.37 10.15
C ALA A 112 -16.24 -2.73 11.33
N ILE A 113 -15.28 -3.44 11.94
CA ILE A 113 -14.44 -2.90 13.03
C ILE A 113 -13.53 -1.78 12.50
N VAL A 114 -12.77 -2.04 11.43
CA VAL A 114 -11.79 -1.08 10.92
C VAL A 114 -12.47 0.15 10.32
N GLU A 115 -13.65 0.00 9.71
CA GLU A 115 -14.46 1.12 9.20
C GLU A 115 -14.96 2.05 10.31
N ARG A 116 -15.32 1.50 11.47
CA ARG A 116 -15.71 2.32 12.64
C ARG A 116 -14.56 3.19 13.15
N GLU A 117 -13.33 2.74 12.98
CA GLU A 117 -12.12 3.49 13.34
C GLU A 117 -11.62 4.38 12.18
N GLY A 118 -12.38 4.51 11.08
CA GLY A 118 -12.04 5.36 9.95
C GLY A 118 -11.04 4.75 8.96
N HIS A 119 -10.86 3.42 8.98
CA HIS A 119 -9.97 2.68 8.09
C HIS A 119 -10.74 1.72 7.19
N THR A 120 -10.14 1.32 6.09
CA THR A 120 -10.71 0.33 5.17
C THR A 120 -10.10 -1.05 5.38
N TYR A 121 -10.81 -2.11 4.99
CA TYR A 121 -10.26 -3.47 5.03
C TYR A 121 -8.93 -3.63 4.26
N PRO A 122 -8.74 -3.06 3.05
CA PRO A 122 -7.44 -3.08 2.38
C PRO A 122 -6.33 -2.37 3.17
N GLN A 123 -6.62 -1.24 3.82
CA GLN A 123 -5.65 -0.57 4.70
C GLN A 123 -5.26 -1.46 5.87
N TRP A 124 -6.22 -2.12 6.52
CA TRP A 124 -5.94 -3.08 7.58
C TRP A 124 -5.03 -4.22 7.12
N ILE A 125 -5.28 -4.81 5.95
CA ILE A 125 -4.40 -5.85 5.40
C ILE A 125 -2.98 -5.31 5.19
N ALA A 126 -2.84 -4.12 4.61
CA ALA A 126 -1.52 -3.50 4.43
C ALA A 126 -0.80 -3.24 5.76
N TYR A 127 -1.52 -2.77 6.79
CA TYR A 127 -0.97 -2.56 8.12
C TYR A 127 -0.54 -3.87 8.76
N ASN A 128 -1.41 -4.88 8.77
CA ASN A 128 -1.17 -6.16 9.41
C ASN A 128 -0.04 -6.94 8.73
N THR A 129 0.12 -6.84 7.41
CA THR A 129 1.26 -7.42 6.69
C THR A 129 2.57 -6.73 7.07
N TYR A 130 2.64 -5.40 6.97
CA TYR A 130 3.87 -4.67 7.28
C TYR A 130 4.26 -4.83 8.75
N TRP A 131 3.33 -4.55 9.67
CA TRP A 131 3.62 -4.55 11.09
C TRP A 131 3.72 -5.96 11.67
N GLY A 132 3.06 -6.96 11.07
CA GLY A 132 3.27 -8.37 11.42
C GLY A 132 4.73 -8.78 11.29
N GLU A 133 5.39 -8.38 10.19
CA GLU A 133 6.82 -8.63 9.98
C GLU A 133 7.72 -7.84 10.95
N VAL A 134 7.32 -6.65 11.38
CA VAL A 134 8.15 -5.77 12.22
C VAL A 134 8.02 -6.09 13.71
N VAL A 135 6.81 -6.41 14.20
CA VAL A 135 6.56 -6.61 15.64
C VAL A 135 6.05 -7.99 16.02
N GLY A 136 5.59 -8.80 15.05
CA GLY A 136 4.97 -10.12 15.31
C GLY A 136 5.86 -11.32 14.99
N GLU A 137 6.78 -11.19 14.02
CA GLU A 137 7.60 -12.30 13.53
C GLU A 137 9.08 -12.13 13.91
N GLU A 138 9.51 -12.70 15.03
CA GLU A 138 10.91 -12.57 15.52
C GLU A 138 12.00 -12.99 14.52
N LYS A 139 11.65 -13.85 13.55
CA LYS A 139 12.57 -14.34 12.51
C LYS A 139 12.59 -13.46 11.25
N SER A 140 11.69 -12.49 11.16
CA SER A 140 11.65 -11.56 10.04
C SER A 140 12.93 -10.71 10.03
N PRO A 141 13.54 -10.48 8.85
CA PRO A 141 14.69 -9.56 8.75
C PRO A 141 14.33 -8.11 9.10
N ARG A 142 13.03 -7.81 9.22
CA ARG A 142 12.50 -6.49 9.58
C ARG A 142 12.07 -6.40 11.04
N PHE A 143 12.24 -7.48 11.82
CA PHE A 143 11.83 -7.51 13.21
C PHE A 143 12.58 -6.47 14.03
N ASP A 144 11.83 -5.71 14.82
CA ASP A 144 12.32 -4.68 15.71
C ASP A 144 11.82 -4.94 17.13
N MET A 145 12.75 -5.34 18.01
CA MET A 145 12.44 -5.69 19.40
C MET A 145 11.92 -4.50 20.22
N GLU A 146 12.35 -3.28 19.94
CA GLU A 146 11.88 -2.10 20.67
C GLU A 146 10.44 -1.80 20.30
N LYS A 147 10.14 -1.81 19.00
CA LYS A 147 8.76 -1.64 18.51
C LYS A 147 7.85 -2.77 18.97
N ALA A 148 8.33 -4.01 19.01
CA ALA A 148 7.57 -5.15 19.54
C ALA A 148 7.20 -4.97 21.02
N ARG A 149 8.12 -4.45 21.84
CA ARG A 149 7.84 -4.15 23.25
C ARG A 149 6.82 -3.03 23.40
N THR A 150 6.94 -1.96 22.60
CA THR A 150 5.98 -0.84 22.60
C THR A 150 4.60 -1.32 22.16
N PHE A 151 4.52 -2.09 21.08
CA PHE A 151 3.29 -2.74 20.61
C PHE A 151 2.61 -3.54 21.74
N GLY A 152 3.36 -4.43 22.40
CA GLY A 152 2.84 -5.25 23.48
C GLY A 152 2.30 -4.44 24.66
N LYS A 153 2.97 -3.34 25.02
CA LYS A 153 2.50 -2.42 26.08
C LYS A 153 1.17 -1.75 25.71
N ILE A 154 1.05 -1.24 24.48
CA ILE A 154 -0.17 -0.56 24.01
C ILE A 154 -1.34 -1.54 23.95
N VAL A 155 -1.14 -2.69 23.31
CA VAL A 155 -2.19 -3.72 23.16
C VAL A 155 -2.68 -4.20 24.53
N LYS A 156 -1.75 -4.49 25.45
CA LYS A 156 -2.10 -4.88 26.82
C LYS A 156 -2.89 -3.79 27.54
N GLY A 157 -2.44 -2.53 27.46
CA GLY A 157 -3.13 -1.40 28.10
C GLY A 157 -4.56 -1.21 27.61
N ILE A 158 -4.80 -1.41 26.30
CA ILE A 158 -6.15 -1.33 25.72
C ILE A 158 -7.01 -2.53 26.14
N ALA A 159 -6.45 -3.74 26.15
CA ALA A 159 -7.17 -4.94 26.57
C ALA A 159 -7.57 -4.88 28.05
N ASP A 160 -6.69 -4.37 28.92
CA ASP A 160 -6.93 -4.28 30.36
C ASP A 160 -7.85 -3.11 30.75
N GLY A 161 -7.88 -2.02 29.97
CA GLY A 161 -8.68 -0.82 30.24
C GLY A 161 -10.12 -0.83 29.71
N GLY A 162 -10.53 -1.91 29.02
CA GLY A 162 -11.87 -2.09 28.46
C GLY A 162 -12.88 -2.80 29.36
N SER A 163 -12.60 -2.96 30.65
CA SER A 163 -13.51 -3.55 31.66
C SER A 163 -14.20 -2.50 32.53
#